data_AF-A0A9D6JZD6-F1
#
_entry.id   AF-A0A9D6JZD6-F1
#
_cell.length_a   1.000
_cell.length_b   1.000
_cell.length_c   1.000
_cell.angle_alpha   90.00
_cell.angle_beta   90.00
_cell.angle_gamma   90.00
#
_symmetry.space_group_name_H-M   'P 1'
#
loop_
_entity.id
_entity.type
_entity.pdbx_description
1 polymer ?
#
loop_
_entity_poly.entity_id
_entity_poly.type
_entity_poly.pdbx_seq_one_letter_code
_entity_poly.pdbx_strand_id
1 'polypeptide(L)'
;MSSEGPGVGSSLDAEAQDQGLNLKMREVRRMTDAKGFSAEQERIWEMLALIHSEVAEATDAHKKGQPLEEVGEELIDALIRLLHLLSVLNLDAEALYQKKMAKNWERPYKYGTLRGG
;
A
#
# COMPACT_ATOMS: atom_id res chain seq x y z
N MET A 1 50.30 -4.89 3.77
CA MET A 1 49.60 -6.17 4.06
C MET A 1 48.24 -5.79 4.58
N SER A 2 47.23 -6.05 3.77
CA SER A 2 45.82 -5.80 4.06
C SER A 2 45.32 -6.81 5.10
N SER A 3 44.50 -6.36 6.04
CA SER A 3 43.53 -7.23 6.71
C SER A 3 42.35 -6.37 7.17
N GLU A 4 41.39 -6.17 6.27
CA GLU A 4 40.03 -5.83 6.64
C GLU A 4 39.43 -7.04 7.36
N GLY A 5 39.00 -6.85 8.61
CA GLY A 5 38.22 -7.83 9.35
C GLY A 5 36.74 -7.78 8.92
N PRO A 6 36.01 -8.90 8.94
CA PRO A 6 34.69 -8.99 8.35
C PRO A 6 33.67 -8.23 9.20
N GLY A 7 32.85 -7.42 8.53
CA GLY A 7 31.71 -6.74 9.12
C GLY A 7 30.71 -7.75 9.69
N VAL A 8 30.45 -7.63 10.99
CA VAL A 8 29.29 -8.24 11.63
C VAL A 8 28.28 -7.13 11.79
N GLY A 9 27.54 -6.85 10.72
CA GLY A 9 26.22 -6.23 10.82
C GLY A 9 25.31 -7.23 11.52
N SER A 10 25.34 -7.22 12.86
CA SER A 10 24.54 -8.12 13.68
C SER A 10 23.09 -7.72 13.57
N SER A 11 22.26 -8.52 12.90
CA SER A 11 20.86 -8.91 13.21
C SER A 11 19.82 -7.86 13.68
N LEU A 12 20.17 -6.58 13.79
CA LEU A 12 19.36 -5.47 14.28
C LEU A 12 18.71 -4.69 13.13
N ASP A 13 19.19 -4.88 11.91
CA ASP A 13 18.65 -4.22 10.71
C ASP A 13 17.35 -4.86 10.21
N ALA A 14 17.06 -6.10 10.62
CA ALA A 14 15.83 -6.80 10.25
C ALA A 14 14.61 -6.38 11.10
N GLU A 15 14.84 -5.95 12.35
CA GLU A 15 13.78 -5.46 13.24
C GLU A 15 13.44 -3.98 13.01
N ALA A 16 14.32 -3.23 12.33
CA ALA A 16 14.15 -1.81 12.08
C ALA A 16 13.12 -1.45 10.99
N GLN A 17 12.46 -2.43 10.36
CA GLN A 17 11.57 -2.22 9.19
C GLN A 17 10.07 -2.42 9.48
N ASP A 18 9.69 -2.63 10.75
CA ASP A 18 8.32 -2.98 11.14
C ASP A 18 7.48 -1.74 11.56
N GLN A 19 7.57 -0.63 10.83
CA GLN A 19 6.82 0.61 11.10
C GLN A 19 6.00 1.06 9.88
N GLY A 20 5.05 1.99 10.10
CA GLY A 20 4.28 2.62 9.02
C GLY A 20 3.40 1.64 8.23
N LEU A 21 3.43 1.76 6.90
CA LEU A 21 2.60 0.95 5.99
C LEU A 21 2.94 -0.53 6.04
N ASN A 22 4.19 -0.90 6.32
CA ASN A 22 4.59 -2.31 6.40
C ASN A 22 3.91 -3.02 7.59
N LEU A 23 3.71 -2.32 8.71
CA LEU A 23 2.95 -2.85 9.86
C LEU A 23 1.52 -3.18 9.44
N LYS A 24 0.86 -2.23 8.76
CA LYS A 24 -0.51 -2.39 8.27
C LYS A 24 -0.63 -3.46 7.20
N MET A 25 0.35 -3.55 6.30
CA MET A 25 0.41 -4.61 5.30
C MET A 25 0.49 -6.00 5.92
N ARG A 26 1.28 -6.18 6.99
CA ARG A 26 1.33 -7.46 7.72
C ARG A 26 0.03 -7.76 8.46
N GLU A 27 -0.60 -6.77 9.10
CA GLU A 27 -1.92 -6.93 9.72
C GLU A 27 -2.96 -7.41 8.70
N VAL A 28 -3.01 -6.76 7.53
CA VAL A 28 -3.90 -7.14 6.42
C VAL A 28 -3.57 -8.55 5.93
N ARG A 29 -2.30 -8.88 5.69
CA ARG A 29 -1.89 -10.21 5.23
C ARG A 29 -2.32 -11.31 6.19
N ARG A 30 -2.11 -11.12 7.50
CA ARG A 30 -2.58 -12.08 8.52
C ARG A 30 -4.09 -12.26 8.48
N MET A 31 -4.84 -11.16 8.34
CA MET A 31 -6.30 -11.22 8.23
C MET A 31 -6.74 -11.97 6.97
N THR A 32 -6.13 -11.70 5.81
CA THR A 32 -6.51 -12.32 4.55
C THR A 32 -6.19 -13.81 4.52
N ASP A 33 -5.03 -14.19 5.05
CA ASP A 33 -4.63 -15.59 5.21
C ASP A 33 -5.60 -16.32 6.16
N ALA A 34 -5.94 -15.72 7.31
CA ALA A 34 -6.88 -16.30 8.27
C ALA A 34 -8.30 -16.47 7.69
N LYS A 35 -8.69 -15.64 6.74
CA LYS A 35 -9.99 -15.72 6.04
C LYS A 35 -9.93 -16.58 4.77
N GLY A 36 -8.78 -17.16 4.43
CA GLY A 36 -8.62 -18.05 3.27
C GLY A 36 -8.63 -17.33 1.92
N PHE A 37 -8.34 -16.03 1.88
CA PHE A 37 -8.16 -15.33 0.61
C PHE A 37 -6.84 -15.76 -0.04
N SER A 38 -6.89 -16.14 -1.32
CA SER A 38 -5.70 -16.61 -2.02
C SER A 38 -4.69 -15.47 -2.26
N ALA A 39 -3.41 -15.83 -2.16
CA ALA A 39 -2.25 -14.96 -2.35
C ALA A 39 -1.47 -15.32 -3.64
N GLU A 40 -2.15 -15.94 -4.61
CA GLU A 40 -1.54 -16.42 -5.85
C GLU A 40 -1.29 -15.25 -6.80
N GLN A 41 -0.06 -15.14 -7.32
CA GLN A 41 0.34 -14.04 -8.20
C GLN A 41 -0.39 -14.07 -9.55
N GLU A 42 -0.91 -15.22 -9.99
CA GLU A 42 -1.72 -15.32 -11.21
C GLU A 42 -3.03 -14.52 -11.12
N ARG A 43 -3.44 -14.11 -9.91
CA ARG A 43 -4.68 -13.38 -9.62
C ARG A 43 -4.49 -11.88 -9.47
N ILE A 44 -3.31 -11.33 -9.80
CA ILE A 44 -3.04 -9.88 -9.70
C ILE A 44 -4.12 -9.04 -10.39
N TRP A 45 -4.60 -9.47 -11.56
CA TRP A 45 -5.65 -8.75 -12.29
C TRP A 45 -6.99 -8.72 -11.53
N GLU A 46 -7.34 -9.81 -10.83
CA GLU A 46 -8.54 -9.88 -9.99
C GLU A 46 -8.41 -8.96 -8.78
N MET A 47 -7.23 -8.94 -8.16
CA MET A 47 -6.95 -8.07 -7.02
C MET A 47 -7.01 -6.59 -7.42
N LEU A 48 -6.50 -6.24 -8.61
CA LEU A 48 -6.65 -4.91 -9.18
C LEU A 48 -8.12 -4.56 -9.42
N ALA A 49 -8.91 -5.49 -9.98
CA ALA A 49 -10.34 -5.28 -10.19
C ALA A 49 -11.11 -5.07 -8.87
N LEU A 50 -10.73 -5.77 -7.80
CA LEU A 50 -11.29 -5.56 -6.45
C LEU A 50 -10.93 -4.18 -5.89
N ILE A 51 -9.72 -3.66 -6.12
CA ILE A 51 -9.40 -2.27 -5.74
C ILE A 51 -10.32 -1.29 -6.48
N HIS A 52 -10.59 -1.54 -7.77
CA HIS A 52 -11.51 -0.72 -8.54
C HIS A 52 -12.95 -0.76 -8.02
N SER A 53 -13.43 -1.90 -7.50
CA SER A 53 -14.78 -1.98 -6.92
C SER A 53 -14.91 -1.13 -5.67
N GLU A 54 -13.97 -1.18 -4.73
CA GLU A 54 -14.06 -0.37 -3.49
C GLU A 54 -14.06 1.14 -3.80
N VAL A 55 -13.30 1.56 -4.82
CA VAL A 55 -13.31 2.97 -5.29
C VAL A 55 -14.65 3.34 -5.96
N ALA A 56 -15.28 2.41 -6.66
CA ALA A 56 -16.62 2.62 -7.22
C ALA A 56 -17.68 2.74 -6.11
N GLU A 57 -17.56 1.95 -5.05
CA GLU A 57 -18.43 2.01 -3.87
C GLU A 57 -18.29 3.35 -3.15
N ALA A 58 -17.06 3.83 -2.92
CA ALA A 58 -16.82 5.18 -2.38
C ALA A 58 -17.47 6.28 -3.25
N THR A 59 -17.37 6.15 -4.58
CA THR A 59 -17.97 7.09 -5.53
C THR A 59 -19.50 7.08 -5.45
N ASP A 60 -20.09 5.90 -5.35
CA ASP A 60 -21.54 5.74 -5.27
C ASP A 60 -22.10 6.19 -3.93
N ALA A 61 -21.42 5.91 -2.81
CA ALA A 61 -21.76 6.43 -1.49
C ALA A 61 -21.81 7.96 -1.51
N HIS A 62 -20.80 8.60 -2.08
CA HIS A 62 -20.76 10.06 -2.22
C HIS A 62 -21.91 10.59 -3.10
N LYS A 63 -22.16 9.98 -4.26
CA LYS A 63 -23.24 10.39 -5.18
C LYS A 63 -24.63 10.23 -4.58
N LYS A 64 -24.82 9.25 -3.69
CA LYS A 64 -26.08 9.01 -2.98
C LYS A 64 -26.28 9.96 -1.79
N GLY A 65 -25.29 10.80 -1.47
CA GLY A 65 -25.35 11.72 -0.34
C GLY A 65 -25.19 11.03 1.01
N GLN A 66 -24.51 9.88 1.05
CA GLN A 66 -24.21 9.21 2.32
C GLN A 66 -23.27 10.05 3.19
N PRO A 67 -23.27 9.83 4.53
CA PRO A 67 -22.29 10.43 5.43
C PRO A 67 -20.85 10.22 4.94
N LEU A 68 -19.97 11.20 5.19
CA LEU A 68 -18.56 11.08 4.82
C LEU A 68 -17.84 9.95 5.56
N GLU A 69 -18.36 9.50 6.69
CA GLU A 69 -17.89 8.31 7.40
C GLU A 69 -17.99 7.08 6.49
N GLU A 70 -19.14 6.86 5.84
CA GLU A 70 -19.37 5.73 4.92
C GLU A 70 -18.46 5.84 3.68
N VAL A 71 -18.30 7.04 3.12
CA VAL A 71 -17.33 7.25 2.03
C VAL A 71 -15.90 6.92 2.49
N GLY A 72 -15.57 7.27 3.74
CA GLY A 72 -14.29 6.97 4.36
C GLY A 72 -14.06 5.48 4.54
N GLU A 73 -15.08 4.72 4.95
CA GLU A 73 -15.02 3.25 5.09
C GLU A 73 -14.66 2.59 3.75
N GLU A 74 -15.31 2.97 2.65
CA GLU A 74 -15.00 2.43 1.31
C GLU A 74 -13.58 2.77 0.85
N LEU A 75 -13.08 3.96 1.19
CA LEU A 75 -11.69 4.33 0.92
C LEU A 75 -10.70 3.52 1.76
N ILE A 76 -11.06 3.16 2.98
CA ILE A 76 -10.27 2.26 3.82
C ILE A 76 -10.29 0.83 3.26
N ASP A 77 -11.42 0.36 2.74
CA ASP A 77 -11.49 -0.93 2.06
C ASP A 77 -10.59 -0.96 0.81
N ALA A 78 -10.59 0.11 0.02
CA ALA A 78 -9.65 0.27 -1.10
C ALA A 78 -8.17 0.23 -0.62
N LEU A 79 -7.85 0.89 0.49
CA LEU A 79 -6.51 0.86 1.09
C LEU A 79 -6.13 -0.56 1.56
N ILE A 80 -7.05 -1.30 2.18
CA ILE A 80 -6.84 -2.69 2.60
C ILE A 80 -6.54 -3.57 1.38
N ARG A 81 -7.29 -3.41 0.28
CA ARG A 81 -7.03 -4.15 -0.98
C ARG A 81 -5.66 -3.82 -1.57
N LEU A 82 -5.25 -2.55 -1.55
CA LEU A 82 -3.92 -2.11 -1.98
C LEU A 82 -2.82 -2.77 -1.15
N LEU A 83 -2.95 -2.75 0.18
CA LEU A 83 -1.98 -3.38 1.09
C LEU A 83 -1.94 -4.90 0.89
N HIS A 84 -3.08 -5.54 0.69
CA HIS A 84 -3.13 -6.97 0.39
C HIS A 84 -2.36 -7.28 -0.90
N LEU A 85 -2.60 -6.53 -1.98
CA LEU A 85 -1.88 -6.72 -3.24
C LEU A 85 -0.37 -6.47 -3.10
N LEU A 86 0.05 -5.41 -2.41
CA LEU A 86 1.48 -5.17 -2.13
C LEU A 86 2.13 -6.34 -1.38
N SER A 87 1.40 -6.95 -0.45
CA SER A 87 1.87 -8.13 0.29
C SER A 87 1.99 -9.37 -0.60
N VAL A 88 1.08 -9.57 -1.57
CA VAL A 88 1.13 -10.67 -2.54
C VAL A 88 2.29 -10.49 -3.52
N LEU A 89 2.55 -9.24 -3.91
CA LEU A 89 3.68 -8.87 -4.77
C LEU A 89 5.03 -8.87 -4.04
N ASN A 90 5.05 -9.12 -2.73
CA ASN A 90 6.23 -9.06 -1.88
C ASN A 90 7.00 -7.72 -2.00
N LEU A 91 6.25 -6.61 -2.03
CA LEU A 91 6.79 -5.26 -2.14
C LEU A 91 6.85 -4.56 -0.78
N ASP A 92 7.89 -3.75 -0.57
CA ASP A 92 8.02 -2.88 0.59
C ASP A 92 7.14 -1.63 0.42
N ALA A 93 5.96 -1.64 1.05
CA ALA A 93 4.98 -0.58 0.93
C ALA A 93 5.49 0.76 1.49
N GLU A 94 6.17 0.74 2.64
CA GLU A 94 6.71 1.93 3.28
C GLU A 94 7.82 2.55 2.42
N ALA A 95 8.78 1.76 1.95
CA ALA A 95 9.86 2.26 1.09
C ALA A 95 9.32 2.84 -0.22
N LEU A 96 8.33 2.20 -0.84
CA LEU A 96 7.68 2.70 -2.05
C LEU A 96 6.96 4.04 -1.79
N TYR A 97 6.24 4.15 -0.67
CA TYR A 97 5.58 5.37 -0.27
C TYR A 97 6.59 6.50 -0.04
N GLN A 98 7.63 6.28 0.76
CA GLN A 98 8.64 7.29 1.07
C GLN A 98 9.36 7.77 -0.19
N LYS A 99 9.79 6.85 -1.06
CA LYS A 99 10.40 7.17 -2.36
C LYS A 99 9.47 8.01 -3.23
N LYS A 100 8.18 7.65 -3.28
CA LYS A 100 7.18 8.37 -4.07
C LYS A 100 6.93 9.76 -3.49
N MET A 101 6.86 9.90 -2.18
CA MET A 101 6.65 11.18 -1.49
C MET A 101 7.84 12.12 -1.67
N ALA A 102 9.08 11.64 -1.53
CA ALA A 102 10.29 12.43 -1.80
C ALA A 102 10.26 13.00 -3.23
N LYS A 103 10.01 12.14 -4.23
CA LYS A 103 9.87 12.56 -5.63
C LYS A 103 8.71 13.53 -5.86
N ASN A 104 7.62 13.42 -5.10
CA ASN A 104 6.47 14.32 -5.23
C ASN A 104 6.76 15.71 -4.65
N TRP A 105 7.50 15.79 -3.53
CA TRP A 105 7.92 17.06 -2.92
C TRP A 105 8.90 17.85 -3.79
N GLU A 106 9.71 17.16 -4.59
CA GLU A 106 10.60 17.78 -5.57
C GLU A 106 9.86 18.40 -6.77
N ARG A 107 8.57 18.06 -6.97
CA ARG A 107 7.82 18.54 -8.13
C ARG A 107 7.46 20.02 -7.98
N PRO A 108 7.50 20.80 -9.08
CA PRO A 108 6.93 22.14 -9.09
C PRO A 108 5.46 22.14 -8.66
N TYR A 109 5.01 23.27 -8.11
CA TYR A 109 3.61 23.47 -7.76
C TYR A 109 2.69 23.17 -8.96
N LYS A 110 1.69 22.30 -8.77
CA LYS A 110 0.74 21.84 -9.78
C LYS A 110 1.33 21.04 -10.96
N TYR A 111 2.50 20.42 -10.79
CA TYR A 111 3.09 19.52 -11.80
C TYR A 111 2.14 18.38 -12.18
N GLY A 112 1.82 18.26 -13.48
CA GLY A 112 0.97 17.18 -14.00
C GLY A 112 -0.53 17.38 -13.81
N THR A 113 -0.99 18.55 -13.37
CA THR A 113 -2.42 18.89 -13.47
C THR A 113 -2.75 19.23 -14.92
N LEU A 114 -3.53 18.38 -15.59
CA LEU A 114 -4.33 18.81 -16.74
C LEU A 114 -5.24 19.93 -16.23
N ARG A 115 -5.01 21.16 -16.69
CA ARG A 115 -6.01 22.24 -16.58
C ARG A 115 -7.10 21.92 -17.61
N GLY A 116 -8.21 21.33 -17.18
CA GLY A 116 -9.39 21.12 -18.02
C GLY A 116 -10.30 20.03 -17.43
N GLY A 117 -11.55 20.31 -17.06
CA GLY A 117 -12.32 21.55 -17.11
C GLY A 117 -13.44 21.50 -16.08
#